data_AF-A0A7J9FVV9-F1
#
_entry.id   AF-A0A7J9FVV9-F1
#
_cell.length_a   1.000
_cell.length_b   1.000
_cell.length_c   1.000
_cell.angle_alpha   90.00
_cell.angle_beta   90.00
_cell.angle_gamma   90.00
#
_symmetry.space_group_name_H-M   'P 1'
#
loop_
_entity.id
_entity.type
_entity.pdbx_description
1 polymer ?
#
loop_
_entity_poly.entity_id
_entity_poly.type
_entity_poly.pdbx_seq_one_letter_code
_entity_poly.pdbx_strand_id
1 'polypeptide(L)'
;MEEENMNLKLDADVQKLEVERLIKGKTKAEEDLDSLKTDYKKLRLSMRTAELGKTSEQWREEIREEKNKANRWARKFQEVRTRNEALEKSLLENQKEKGKLKDRVAELERSLHQYRNQNSARELRASLRKIEEMKKRIGELETTLQNCETRIENRDNIMGEAMVQIREVADHL
;
A
#
# COMPACT_ATOMS: atom_id res chain seq x y z
N MET A 1 -27.51 -101.07 63.63
CA MET A 1 -28.53 -100.00 63.68
C MET A 1 -27.95 -98.63 64.03
N GLU A 2 -26.99 -98.48 64.95
CA GLU A 2 -26.40 -97.15 65.24
C GLU A 2 -25.48 -96.63 64.10
N GLU A 3 -24.68 -97.50 63.49
CA GLU A 3 -23.71 -97.15 62.44
C GLU A 3 -24.38 -96.70 61.12
N GLU A 4 -25.46 -97.38 60.71
CA GLU A 4 -26.26 -97.00 59.53
C GLU A 4 -26.99 -95.67 59.72
N ASN A 5 -27.43 -95.36 60.95
CA ASN A 5 -28.09 -94.09 61.27
C ASN A 5 -27.09 -92.91 61.29
N MET A 6 -25.84 -93.15 61.68
CA MET A 6 -24.77 -92.16 61.56
C MET A 6 -24.39 -91.86 60.10
N ASN A 7 -24.35 -92.88 59.24
CA ASN A 7 -24.05 -92.71 57.82
C ASN A 7 -25.13 -91.90 57.07
N LEU A 8 -26.42 -92.18 57.34
CA LEU A 8 -27.52 -91.42 56.74
C LEU A 8 -27.51 -89.94 57.15
N LYS A 9 -27.10 -89.65 58.40
CA LYS A 9 -26.98 -88.27 58.89
C LYS A 9 -25.82 -87.51 58.23
N LEU A 10 -24.68 -88.18 58.05
CA LEU A 10 -23.53 -87.61 57.34
C LEU A 10 -23.85 -87.29 55.87
N ASP A 11 -24.60 -88.15 55.18
CA ASP A 11 -24.97 -87.94 53.77
C ASP A 11 -25.93 -86.73 53.62
N ALA A 12 -26.89 -86.59 54.53
CA ALA A 12 -27.78 -85.43 54.58
C ALA A 12 -27.03 -84.12 54.84
N ASP A 13 -26.02 -84.13 55.71
CA ASP A 13 -25.19 -82.96 55.99
C ASP A 13 -24.28 -82.60 54.80
N VAL A 14 -23.77 -83.59 54.05
CA VAL A 14 -23.01 -83.37 52.80
C VAL A 14 -23.90 -82.76 51.72
N GLN A 15 -25.10 -83.30 51.49
CA GLN A 15 -26.05 -82.74 50.52
C GLN A 15 -26.44 -81.30 50.87
N LYS A 16 -26.67 -81.01 52.16
CA LYS A 16 -26.95 -79.65 52.63
C LYS A 16 -25.79 -78.70 52.36
N LEU A 17 -24.55 -79.13 52.61
CA LEU A 17 -23.34 -78.35 52.30
C LEU A 17 -23.18 -78.09 50.80
N GLU A 18 -23.47 -79.07 49.94
CA GLU A 18 -23.42 -78.90 48.47
C GLU A 18 -24.47 -77.91 47.97
N VAL A 19 -25.72 -78.02 48.44
CA VAL A 19 -26.80 -77.09 48.09
C VAL A 19 -26.43 -75.66 48.53
N GLU A 20 -25.87 -75.50 49.73
CA GLU A 20 -25.43 -74.18 50.21
C GLU A 20 -24.29 -73.61 49.36
N ARG A 21 -23.36 -74.45 48.90
CA ARG A 21 -22.29 -74.07 47.97
C ARG A 21 -22.84 -73.65 46.61
N LEU A 22 -23.84 -74.37 46.09
CA LEU A 22 -24.50 -74.04 44.82
C LEU A 22 -25.26 -72.72 44.92
N ILE A 23 -25.97 -72.47 46.02
CA ILE A 23 -26.67 -71.20 46.26
C ILE A 23 -25.66 -70.05 46.31
N LYS A 24 -24.57 -70.18 47.09
CA LYS A 24 -23.51 -69.17 47.17
C LYS A 24 -22.82 -68.93 45.82
N GLY A 25 -22.62 -69.99 45.04
CA GLY A 25 -22.08 -69.88 43.67
C GLY A 25 -23.04 -69.15 42.73
N LYS A 26 -24.34 -69.45 42.80
CA LYS A 26 -25.36 -68.80 41.98
C LYS A 26 -25.49 -67.31 42.32
N THR A 27 -25.59 -66.95 43.60
CA THR A 27 -25.72 -65.54 44.01
C THR A 27 -24.51 -64.72 43.57
N LYS A 28 -23.30 -65.27 43.69
CA LYS A 28 -22.08 -64.61 43.22
C LYS A 28 -22.07 -64.41 41.70
N ALA A 29 -22.49 -65.43 40.94
CA ALA A 29 -22.59 -65.32 39.49
C ALA A 29 -23.63 -64.28 39.04
N GLU A 30 -24.72 -64.11 39.80
CA GLU A 30 -25.74 -63.08 39.56
C GLU A 30 -25.19 -61.67 39.84
N GLU A 31 -24.46 -61.49 40.94
CA GLU A 31 -23.77 -60.22 41.26
C GLU A 31 -22.72 -59.84 40.20
N ASP A 32 -21.91 -60.82 39.75
CA ASP A 32 -20.91 -60.61 38.70
C ASP A 32 -21.58 -60.20 37.36
N LEU A 33 -22.73 -60.80 37.03
CA LEU A 33 -23.50 -60.45 35.83
C LEU A 33 -24.04 -59.02 35.88
N ASP A 34 -24.58 -58.59 37.03
CA ASP A 34 -25.09 -57.23 37.21
C ASP A 34 -23.98 -56.17 37.19
N SER A 35 -22.81 -56.50 37.76
CA SER A 35 -21.60 -55.69 37.66
C SER A 35 -21.17 -55.50 36.21
N LEU A 36 -21.03 -56.60 35.46
CA LEU A 36 -20.63 -56.58 34.05
C LEU A 36 -21.61 -55.76 33.17
N LYS A 37 -22.91 -55.88 33.42
CA LYS A 37 -23.95 -55.12 32.73
C LYS A 37 -23.83 -53.60 33.01
N THR A 38 -23.45 -53.24 34.23
CA THR A 38 -23.23 -51.85 34.64
C THR A 38 -21.99 -51.28 33.97
N ASP A 39 -20.89 -52.03 33.96
CA ASP A 39 -19.65 -51.62 33.31
C ASP A 39 -19.80 -51.49 31.79
N TYR A 40 -20.54 -52.41 31.15
CA TYR A 40 -20.86 -52.32 29.72
C TYR A 40 -21.65 -51.04 29.38
N LYS A 41 -22.65 -50.68 30.20
CA LYS A 41 -23.42 -49.44 30.01
C LYS A 41 -22.55 -48.20 30.16
N LYS A 42 -21.65 -48.17 31.15
CA LYS A 42 -20.69 -47.08 31.35
C LYS A 42 -19.76 -46.95 30.15
N LEU A 43 -19.18 -48.06 29.67
CA LEU A 43 -18.31 -48.08 28.50
C LEU A 43 -19.00 -47.49 27.25
N ARG A 44 -20.23 -47.93 26.97
CA ARG A 44 -21.01 -47.42 25.82
C ARG A 44 -21.31 -45.93 25.93
N LEU A 45 -21.61 -45.42 27.13
CA LEU A 45 -21.81 -43.99 27.36
C LEU A 45 -20.52 -43.21 27.15
N SER A 46 -19.40 -43.67 27.72
CA SER A 46 -18.09 -43.05 27.53
C SER A 46 -17.68 -42.99 26.06
N MET A 47 -17.95 -44.04 25.27
CA MET A 47 -17.69 -44.04 23.82
C MET A 47 -18.55 -43.02 23.06
N ARG A 48 -19.81 -42.79 23.46
CA ARG A 48 -20.65 -41.75 22.86
C ARG A 48 -20.18 -40.36 23.24
N THR A 49 -19.83 -40.14 24.51
CA THR A 49 -19.36 -38.84 25.01
C THR A 49 -18.01 -38.44 24.41
N ALA A 50 -17.11 -39.40 24.22
CA ALA A 50 -15.83 -39.17 23.54
C ALA A 50 -15.96 -39.07 22.01
N GLU A 51 -17.19 -39.08 21.47
CA GLU A 51 -17.49 -39.10 20.04
C GLU A 51 -16.86 -40.27 19.26
N LEU A 52 -16.33 -41.27 19.98
CA LEU A 52 -15.80 -42.52 19.45
C LEU A 52 -16.89 -43.44 18.87
N GLY A 53 -18.16 -43.03 18.97
CA GLY A 53 -19.29 -43.69 18.32
C GLY A 53 -19.37 -43.50 16.81
N LYS A 54 -18.49 -42.69 16.21
CA LYS A 54 -18.43 -42.53 14.75
C LYS A 54 -18.08 -43.85 14.07
N THR A 55 -18.81 -44.18 13.01
CA THR A 55 -18.48 -45.35 12.20
C THR A 55 -17.23 -45.08 11.37
N SER A 56 -16.51 -46.14 11.00
CA SER A 56 -15.32 -46.05 10.13
C SER A 56 -15.61 -45.32 8.80
N GLU A 57 -16.85 -45.38 8.33
CA GLU A 57 -17.30 -44.71 7.11
C GLU A 57 -17.44 -43.19 7.28
N GLN A 58 -17.96 -42.73 8.43
CA GLN A 58 -18.02 -41.31 8.76
C GLN A 58 -16.62 -40.70 8.85
N TRP A 59 -15.67 -41.39 9.48
CA TRP A 59 -14.27 -40.94 9.51
C TRP A 59 -13.66 -40.85 8.11
N ARG A 60 -13.95 -41.81 7.22
CA ARG A 60 -13.48 -41.77 5.84
C ARG A 60 -14.05 -40.58 5.08
N GLU A 61 -15.30 -40.21 5.31
CA GLU A 61 -15.91 -39.03 4.69
C GLU A 61 -15.31 -37.72 5.22
N GLU A 62 -15.16 -37.57 6.53
CA GLU A 62 -14.54 -36.37 7.13
C GLU A 62 -13.11 -36.15 6.61
N ILE A 63 -12.32 -37.22 6.50
CA ILE A 63 -10.97 -37.15 5.92
C ILE A 63 -11.01 -36.72 4.45
N ARG A 64 -11.99 -37.21 3.65
CA ARG A 64 -12.16 -36.77 2.25
C ARG A 64 -12.54 -35.30 2.18
N GLU A 65 -13.47 -34.85 3.01
CA GLU A 65 -13.91 -33.46 3.05
C GLU A 65 -12.76 -32.52 3.42
N GLU A 66 -11.98 -32.85 4.46
CA GLU A 66 -10.83 -32.05 4.86
C GLU A 66 -9.73 -32.06 3.80
N LYS A 67 -9.48 -33.19 3.15
CA LYS A 67 -8.57 -33.25 1.99
C LYS A 67 -9.03 -32.35 0.85
N ASN A 68 -10.33 -32.32 0.57
CA ASN A 68 -10.92 -31.44 -0.45
C ASN A 68 -10.80 -29.97 -0.06
N LYS A 69 -10.99 -29.61 1.22
CA LYS A 69 -10.77 -28.25 1.73
C LYS A 69 -9.29 -27.86 1.61
N ALA A 70 -8.37 -28.72 2.02
CA ALA A 70 -6.93 -28.49 1.90
C ALA A 70 -6.51 -28.26 0.44
N ASN A 71 -7.02 -29.07 -0.49
CA ASN A 71 -6.78 -28.89 -1.92
C ASN A 71 -7.32 -27.55 -2.45
N ARG A 72 -8.50 -27.12 -2.00
CA ARG A 72 -9.03 -25.79 -2.34
C ARG A 72 -8.14 -24.66 -1.84
N TRP A 73 -7.66 -24.76 -0.60
CA TRP A 73 -6.72 -23.77 -0.04
C TRP A 73 -5.39 -23.76 -0.78
N ALA A 74 -4.83 -24.92 -1.11
CA ALA A 74 -3.61 -25.02 -1.90
C ALA A 74 -3.75 -24.33 -3.27
N ARG A 75 -4.89 -24.50 -3.94
CA ARG A 75 -5.17 -23.82 -5.22
C ARG A 75 -5.26 -22.30 -5.06
N LYS A 76 -6.01 -21.82 -4.06
CA LYS A 76 -6.10 -20.37 -3.76
C LYS A 76 -4.74 -19.76 -3.46
N PHE A 77 -3.92 -20.48 -2.70
CA PHE A 77 -2.58 -20.02 -2.35
C PHE A 77 -1.69 -19.87 -3.60
N GLN A 78 -1.75 -20.82 -4.53
CA GLN A 78 -1.03 -20.71 -5.81
C GLN A 78 -1.56 -19.56 -6.66
N GLU A 79 -2.87 -19.38 -6.75
CA GLU A 79 -3.48 -18.26 -7.48
C GLU A 79 -3.01 -16.90 -6.94
N VAL A 80 -3.01 -16.74 -5.61
CA VAL A 80 -2.50 -15.53 -4.95
C VAL A 80 -1.00 -15.34 -5.20
N ARG A 81 -0.20 -16.42 -5.16
CA ARG A 81 1.22 -16.37 -5.46
C ARG A 81 1.48 -15.88 -6.89
N THR A 82 0.82 -16.45 -7.89
CA THR A 82 0.96 -16.02 -9.29
C THR A 82 0.53 -14.57 -9.50
N ARG A 83 -0.55 -14.13 -8.83
CA ARG A 83 -0.96 -12.72 -8.86
C ARG A 83 0.09 -11.80 -8.23
N ASN A 84 0.67 -12.17 -7.10
CA ASN A 84 1.72 -11.38 -6.45
C ASN A 84 2.97 -11.26 -7.34
N GLU A 85 3.42 -12.37 -7.94
CA GLU A 85 4.54 -12.35 -8.89
C GLU A 85 4.26 -11.45 -10.11
N ALA A 86 3.02 -11.45 -10.62
CA ALA A 86 2.62 -10.56 -11.70
C ALA A 86 2.63 -9.08 -11.26
N LEU A 87 2.15 -8.78 -10.04
CA LEU A 87 2.17 -7.44 -9.47
C LEU A 87 3.60 -6.94 -9.26
N GLU A 88 4.51 -7.76 -8.72
CA GLU A 88 5.93 -7.41 -8.56
C GLU A 88 6.59 -7.07 -9.89
N LYS A 89 6.34 -7.86 -10.95
CA LYS A 89 6.83 -7.56 -12.30
C LYS A 89 6.29 -6.22 -12.81
N SER A 90 4.99 -5.99 -12.64
CA SER A 90 4.36 -4.73 -13.06
C SER A 90 4.92 -3.51 -12.30
N LEU A 91 5.21 -3.68 -11.00
CA LEU A 91 5.81 -2.65 -10.16
C LEU A 91 7.22 -2.30 -10.65
N LEU A 92 8.02 -3.30 -10.98
CA LEU A 92 9.37 -3.11 -11.50
C LEU A 92 9.37 -2.33 -12.83
N GLU A 93 8.49 -2.69 -13.76
CA GLU A 93 8.37 -1.96 -15.03
C GLU A 93 7.88 -0.53 -14.80
N ASN A 94 6.92 -0.31 -13.90
CA ASN A 94 6.46 1.02 -13.55
C ASN A 94 7.57 1.90 -12.95
N GLN A 95 8.42 1.33 -12.09
CA GLN A 95 9.58 2.04 -11.54
C GLN A 95 10.58 2.44 -12.64
N LYS A 96 10.83 1.55 -13.59
CA LYS A 96 11.70 1.81 -14.74
C LYS A 96 11.12 2.90 -15.65
N GLU A 97 9.83 2.85 -15.97
CA GLU A 97 9.13 3.89 -16.73
C GLU A 97 9.16 5.24 -16.01
N LYS A 98 8.93 5.26 -14.70
CA LYS A 98 9.05 6.46 -13.87
C LYS A 98 10.46 7.05 -13.95
N GLY A 99 11.51 6.22 -13.97
CA GLY A 99 12.89 6.65 -14.22
C GLY A 99 13.03 7.38 -15.56
N LYS A 100 12.61 6.74 -16.66
CA LYS A 100 12.64 7.34 -18.00
C LYS A 100 11.86 8.66 -18.07
N LEU A 101 10.71 8.73 -17.41
CA LEU A 101 9.90 9.95 -17.37
C LEU A 101 10.62 11.09 -16.63
N LYS A 102 11.30 10.79 -15.52
CA LYS A 102 12.13 11.79 -14.83
C LYS A 102 13.24 12.34 -15.72
N ASP A 103 13.91 11.49 -16.49
CA ASP A 103 14.97 11.91 -17.40
C ASP A 103 14.43 12.85 -18.50
N ARG A 104 13.28 12.50 -19.10
CA ARG A 104 12.60 13.33 -20.11
C ARG A 104 12.14 14.67 -19.54
N VAL A 105 11.63 14.69 -18.31
CA VAL A 105 11.24 15.93 -17.62
C VAL A 105 12.46 16.84 -17.44
N ALA A 106 13.59 16.29 -16.97
CA ALA A 106 14.83 17.06 -16.80
C ALA A 106 15.37 17.61 -18.12
N GLU A 107 15.22 16.89 -19.24
CA GLU A 107 15.58 17.36 -20.57
C GLU A 107 14.67 18.50 -21.06
N LEU A 108 13.35 18.38 -20.85
CA LEU A 108 12.39 19.41 -21.18
C LEU A 108 12.60 20.69 -20.36
N GLU A 109 12.88 20.57 -19.07
CA GLU A 109 13.20 21.70 -18.20
C GLU A 109 14.44 22.48 -18.69
N ARG A 110 15.52 21.75 -19.05
CA ARG A 110 16.72 22.35 -19.64
C ARG A 110 16.41 23.08 -20.94
N SER A 111 15.66 22.44 -21.84
CA SER A 111 15.28 23.02 -23.13
C SER A 111 14.41 24.27 -22.98
N LEU A 112 13.45 24.23 -22.06
CA LEU A 112 12.58 25.37 -21.76
C LEU A 112 13.36 26.56 -21.19
N HIS A 113 14.29 26.29 -20.28
CA HIS A 113 15.15 27.33 -19.71
C HIS A 113 16.00 28.00 -20.81
N GLN A 114 16.60 27.20 -21.70
CA GLN A 114 17.38 27.69 -22.83
C GLN A 114 16.54 28.56 -23.78
N TYR A 115 15.33 28.11 -24.14
CA TYR A 115 14.42 28.87 -25.00
C TYR A 115 14.04 30.22 -24.39
N ARG A 116 13.68 30.23 -23.09
CA ARG A 116 13.36 31.48 -22.37
C ARG A 116 14.53 32.45 -22.39
N ASN A 117 15.74 31.99 -22.08
CA ASN A 117 16.94 32.82 -22.10
C ASN A 117 17.21 33.40 -23.50
N GLN A 118 17.05 32.59 -24.55
CA GLN A 118 17.20 33.05 -25.94
C GLN A 118 16.16 34.11 -26.30
N ASN A 119 14.90 33.93 -25.90
CA ASN A 119 13.84 34.90 -26.18
C ASN A 119 14.11 36.22 -25.45
N SER A 120 14.47 36.18 -24.15
CA SER A 120 14.85 37.37 -23.40
C SER A 120 16.06 38.09 -24.03
N ALA A 121 17.09 37.35 -24.45
CA ALA A 121 18.25 37.93 -25.12
C ALA A 121 17.91 38.57 -26.48
N ARG A 122 16.88 38.06 -27.18
CA ARG A 122 16.39 38.65 -28.44
C ARG A 122 15.63 39.95 -28.17
N GLU A 123 14.76 39.96 -27.18
CA GLU A 123 13.98 41.15 -26.77
C GLU A 123 14.89 42.28 -26.27
N LEU A 124 15.90 41.95 -25.45
CA LEU A 124 16.90 42.91 -24.98
C LEU A 124 17.71 43.49 -26.15
N ARG A 125 18.12 42.65 -27.12
CA ARG A 125 18.82 43.12 -28.33
C ARG A 125 17.98 44.08 -29.16
N ALA A 126 16.67 43.81 -29.32
CA ALA A 126 15.78 44.71 -30.03
C ALA A 126 15.62 46.06 -29.31
N SER A 127 15.48 46.02 -27.98
CA SER A 127 15.39 47.22 -27.14
C SER A 127 16.66 48.06 -27.20
N LEU A 128 17.84 47.42 -27.18
CA LEU A 128 19.13 48.09 -27.28
C LEU A 128 19.30 48.83 -28.63
N ARG A 129 18.94 48.19 -29.75
CA ARG A 129 18.93 48.84 -31.07
C ARG A 129 18.05 50.08 -31.10
N LYS A 130 16.88 50.02 -30.45
CA LYS A 130 15.96 51.16 -30.36
C LYS A 130 16.57 52.33 -29.57
N ILE A 131 17.28 52.04 -28.48
CA ILE A 131 17.98 53.06 -27.69
C ILE A 131 19.10 53.71 -28.51
N GLU A 132 19.88 52.92 -29.25
CA GLU A 132 20.94 53.45 -30.13
C GLU A 132 20.39 54.38 -31.22
N GLU A 133 19.27 54.02 -31.83
CA GLU A 133 18.59 54.88 -32.81
C GLU A 133 18.12 56.19 -32.19
N MET A 134 17.49 56.13 -31.01
CA MET A 134 17.06 57.34 -30.28
C MET A 134 18.26 58.22 -29.91
N LYS A 135 19.37 57.63 -29.47
CA LYS A 135 20.60 58.35 -29.14
C LYS A 135 21.15 59.11 -30.36
N LYS A 136 21.12 58.50 -31.55
CA LYS A 136 21.53 59.17 -32.79
C LYS A 136 20.65 60.39 -33.09
N ARG A 137 19.32 60.22 -33.00
CA ARG A 137 18.35 61.32 -33.22
C ARG A 137 18.52 62.46 -32.22
N ILE A 138 18.80 62.16 -30.95
CA ILE A 138 19.11 63.18 -29.94
C ILE A 138 20.34 63.98 -30.35
N GLY A 139 21.42 63.32 -30.77
CA GLY A 139 22.63 64.02 -31.25
C GLY A 139 22.36 64.91 -32.47
N GLU A 140 21.56 64.46 -33.43
CA GLU A 140 21.12 65.30 -34.56
C GLU A 140 20.35 66.53 -34.06
N LEU A 141 19.40 66.36 -33.14
CA LEU A 141 18.64 67.47 -32.55
C LEU A 141 19.54 68.46 -31.78
N GLU A 142 20.51 67.98 -31.01
CA GLU A 142 21.48 68.82 -30.28
C GLU A 142 22.27 69.72 -31.25
N THR A 143 22.76 69.16 -32.38
CA THR A 143 23.45 69.98 -33.39
C THR A 143 22.54 71.04 -34.01
N THR A 144 21.27 70.71 -34.28
CA THR A 144 20.31 71.69 -34.79
C THR A 144 19.98 72.78 -33.77
N LEU A 145 19.89 72.43 -32.49
CA LEU A 145 19.67 73.37 -31.40
C LEU A 145 20.84 74.35 -31.29
N GLN A 146 22.07 73.85 -31.27
CA GLN A 146 23.28 74.68 -31.23
C GLN A 146 23.39 75.64 -32.43
N ASN A 147 22.99 75.17 -33.62
CA ASN A 147 22.89 76.03 -34.81
C ASN A 147 21.83 77.13 -34.66
N CYS A 148 20.69 76.85 -34.01
CA CYS A 148 19.68 77.85 -33.73
C CYS A 148 20.15 78.86 -32.67
N GLU A 149 20.81 78.40 -31.61
CA GLU A 149 21.38 79.25 -30.55
C GLU A 149 22.39 80.25 -31.11
N THR A 150 23.36 79.79 -31.91
CA THR A 150 24.34 80.67 -32.57
C THR A 150 23.67 81.70 -33.51
N ARG A 151 22.58 81.33 -34.18
CA ARG A 151 21.80 82.27 -35.01
C ARG A 151 21.06 83.32 -34.19
N ILE A 152 20.57 82.97 -33.00
CA ILE A 152 19.92 83.91 -32.08
C ILE A 152 20.98 84.88 -31.53
N GLU A 153 22.09 84.37 -31.02
CA GLU A 153 23.20 85.18 -30.48
C GLU A 153 23.73 86.18 -31.52
N ASN A 154 23.93 85.73 -32.77
CA ASN A 154 24.33 86.63 -33.86
C ASN A 154 23.29 87.73 -34.13
N ARG A 155 21.99 87.43 -34.06
CA ARG A 155 20.93 88.43 -34.24
C ARG A 155 20.88 89.42 -33.08
N ASP A 156 21.04 88.94 -31.86
CA ASP A 156 21.05 89.79 -30.66
C ASP A 156 22.25 90.75 -30.70
N ASN A 157 23.42 90.28 -31.17
CA ASN A 157 24.60 91.13 -31.40
C ASN A 157 24.32 92.23 -32.43
N ILE A 158 23.76 91.88 -33.61
CA ILE A 158 23.41 92.86 -34.66
C ILE A 158 22.39 93.89 -34.15
N MET A 159 21.36 93.44 -33.42
CA MET A 159 20.35 94.35 -32.85
C MET A 159 20.97 95.27 -31.79
N GLY A 160 21.86 94.75 -30.94
CA GLY A 160 22.62 95.54 -29.98
C GLY A 160 23.44 96.64 -30.64
N GLU A 161 24.18 96.33 -31.71
CA GLU A 161 24.95 97.32 -32.49
C GLU A 161 24.04 98.40 -33.10
N ALA A 162 22.93 98.00 -33.73
CA ALA A 162 21.97 98.92 -34.32
C ALA A 162 21.36 99.86 -33.28
N MET A 163 21.06 99.36 -32.07
CA MET A 163 20.56 100.20 -30.97
C MET A 163 21.60 101.23 -30.50
N VAL A 164 22.89 100.87 -30.45
CA VAL A 164 23.96 101.82 -30.13
C VAL A 164 24.04 102.92 -31.20
N GLN A 165 24.03 102.55 -32.49
CA GLN A 165 24.06 103.51 -33.59
C GLN A 165 22.86 104.47 -33.56
N ILE A 166 21.65 103.97 -33.28
CA ILE A 166 20.46 104.82 -33.14
C ILE A 166 20.62 105.80 -31.99
N ARG A 167 21.18 105.36 -30.85
CA ARG A 167 21.42 106.22 -29.69
C ARG A 167 22.43 107.32 -30.01
N GLU A 168 23.54 106.99 -30.68
CA GLU A 168 24.54 107.96 -31.13
C GLU A 168 23.94 109.02 -32.08
N VAL A 169 23.11 108.60 -33.05
CA VAL A 169 22.42 109.52 -33.95
C VAL A 169 21.43 110.42 -33.19
N ALA A 170 20.71 109.88 -32.21
CA ALA A 170 19.76 110.64 -31.40
C ALA A 170 20.46 111.66 -30.47
N ASP A 171 21.65 111.35 -29.94
CA ASP A 171 22.44 112.27 -29.10
C ASP A 171 23.03 113.44 -29.91
N HIS A 172 23.02 113.36 -31.26
CA HIS A 172 23.51 114.40 -32.18
C HIS A 172 22.40 115.27 -32.82
N LEU A 173 21.13 115.06 -32.46
CA LEU A 173 19.96 115.86 -32.88
C LEU A 173 19.45 116.74 -31.75
#